data_AF-A0A1L4D0N0-F1
#
_entry.id   AF-A0A1L4D0N0-F1
#
_cell.length_a   1.000
_cell.length_b   1.000
_cell.length_c   1.000
_cell.angle_alpha   90.00
_cell.angle_beta   90.00
_cell.angle_gamma   90.00
#
_symmetry.space_group_name_H-M   'P 1'
#
loop_
_entity.id
_entity.type
_entity.pdbx_description
1 polymer ?
#
loop_
_entity_poly.entity_id
_entity_poly.type
_entity_poly.pdbx_seq_one_letter_code
_entity_poly.pdbx_strand_id
1 'polypeptide(L)'
;MSDSINTYECSDKKMNFQEFINSEEVIESFTISAEEAAQILGVNRSRLSQLTSKGVFPFERRKIETRNRLFYKLSDLLNHQRSQIQGSYLSHQDKFENFKMDEKSKNFNNPDENKIIYQELSNHIIPEHKKVMAFRKEASRHKIFKSAKELQLKSNQSIEHKKQSENILLIKEKLVKQLEEITQFKRDSIKKENNFLIRFKENEYGIYNIQNKILSLQLEIKQIREICQQIYEKKQIGIEKSNESKTTKVNWKLKKAKFTPKLTTSR
;
A
#
# COMPACT_ATOMS: atom_id res chain seq x y z
N MET A 1 59.61 37.76 13.29
CA MET A 1 60.17 36.75 14.22
C MET A 1 59.41 35.46 13.97
N SER A 2 59.89 34.66 13.01
CA SER A 2 60.86 33.56 13.21
C SER A 2 60.12 32.31 13.70
N ASP A 3 59.71 31.43 12.77
CA ASP A 3 60.37 30.15 12.40
C ASP A 3 59.75 29.01 13.25
N SER A 4 59.37 27.82 12.80
CA SER A 4 59.79 26.91 11.72
C SER A 4 58.79 25.70 11.74
N ILE A 5 58.21 25.24 10.63
CA ILE A 5 58.63 24.15 9.70
C ILE A 5 58.47 22.70 10.25
N ASN A 6 58.04 21.82 9.33
CA ASN A 6 58.00 20.34 9.29
C ASN A 6 56.70 19.66 9.75
N THR A 7 56.14 18.66 9.06
CA THR A 7 56.53 17.94 7.82
C THR A 7 55.33 17.09 7.35
N TYR A 8 55.29 16.81 6.05
CA TYR A 8 54.41 15.85 5.39
C TYR A 8 54.40 14.46 6.04
N GLU A 9 53.22 13.87 6.19
CA GLU A 9 53.03 12.43 5.98
C GLU A 9 51.87 12.22 4.99
N CYS A 10 52.27 12.07 3.74
CA CYS A 10 51.50 11.41 2.71
C CYS A 10 51.36 9.93 3.10
N SER A 11 50.14 9.49 3.38
CA SER A 11 49.82 8.07 3.45
C SER A 11 48.79 7.74 2.38
N ASP A 12 49.29 7.14 1.29
CA ASP A 12 48.52 6.41 0.30
C ASP A 12 47.61 5.40 0.99
N LYS A 13 46.32 5.73 1.07
CA LYS A 13 45.26 4.74 1.26
C LYS A 13 44.49 4.63 -0.05
N LYS A 14 44.84 3.60 -0.83
CA LYS A 14 43.94 2.97 -1.79
C LYS A 14 42.64 2.63 -1.05
N MET A 15 41.58 3.40 -1.26
CA MET A 15 40.23 2.98 -0.90
C MET A 15 39.24 3.27 -2.03
N ASN A 16 38.83 2.16 -2.64
CA ASN A 16 37.57 1.83 -3.29
C ASN A 16 36.80 2.92 -4.05
N PHE A 17 36.66 2.67 -5.35
CA PHE A 17 35.68 3.19 -6.30
C PHE A 17 34.20 2.87 -5.94
N GLN A 18 33.83 2.96 -4.65
CA GLN A 18 32.48 2.69 -4.17
C GLN A 18 31.83 3.88 -3.46
N GLU A 19 32.43 5.07 -3.55
CA GLU A 19 31.85 6.32 -3.03
C GLU A 19 31.00 7.09 -4.06
N PHE A 20 30.82 6.57 -5.28
CA PHE A 20 30.07 7.25 -6.34
C PHE A 20 28.60 6.80 -6.52
N ILE A 21 28.02 6.00 -5.62
CA ILE A 21 26.60 5.57 -5.73
C ILE A 21 25.72 6.02 -4.55
N ASN A 22 26.27 6.44 -3.41
CA ASN A 22 25.44 6.75 -2.23
C ASN A 22 25.32 8.25 -1.93
N SER A 23 25.16 9.07 -2.97
CA SER A 23 24.58 10.40 -2.84
C SER A 23 23.12 10.39 -3.30
N GLU A 24 22.37 9.35 -2.95
CA GLU A 24 20.93 9.52 -2.78
C GLU A 24 20.73 10.24 -1.44
N GLU A 25 19.98 11.33 -1.54
CA GLU A 25 19.51 12.17 -0.46
C GLU A 25 19.22 11.36 0.81
N VAL A 26 19.57 11.95 1.95
CA VAL A 26 19.14 11.52 3.29
C VAL A 26 17.61 11.66 3.35
N ILE A 27 16.90 10.78 2.66
CA ILE A 27 15.52 10.44 2.99
C ILE A 27 15.66 9.84 4.39
N GLU A 28 15.08 10.51 5.38
CA GLU A 28 14.99 10.02 6.75
C GLU A 28 14.68 8.52 6.72
N SER A 29 15.70 7.69 6.98
CA SER A 29 15.52 6.26 6.88
C SER A 29 14.72 5.82 8.09
N PHE A 30 13.41 5.72 7.93
CA PHE A 30 12.51 5.23 8.97
C PHE A 30 12.98 3.86 9.44
N THR A 31 13.45 3.83 10.69
CA THR A 31 13.85 2.60 11.38
C THR A 31 12.71 2.11 12.26
N ILE A 32 12.36 0.84 12.15
CA ILE A 32 11.29 0.22 12.92
C ILE A 32 11.84 -0.83 13.89
N SER A 33 11.04 -1.15 14.90
CA SER A 33 11.42 -2.12 15.92
C SER A 33 11.45 -3.55 15.35
N ALA A 34 12.14 -4.47 16.05
CA ALA A 34 12.13 -5.89 15.72
C ALA A 34 10.73 -6.53 15.69
N GLU A 35 9.78 -5.97 16.42
CA GLU A 35 8.42 -6.51 16.57
C GLU A 35 7.61 -6.19 15.30
N GLU A 36 7.69 -4.95 14.83
CA GLU A 36 7.09 -4.48 13.59
C GLU A 36 7.77 -5.10 12.37
N ALA A 37 9.10 -5.21 12.38
CA ALA A 37 9.87 -5.83 11.30
C ALA A 37 9.47 -7.30 11.06
N ALA A 38 9.23 -8.06 12.13
CA ALA A 38 8.78 -9.44 12.04
C ALA A 38 7.38 -9.52 11.39
N GLN A 39 6.47 -8.60 11.74
CA GLN A 39 5.14 -8.52 11.16
C GLN A 39 5.17 -8.20 9.66
N ILE A 40 5.99 -7.22 9.24
CA ILE A 40 6.10 -6.83 7.82
C ILE A 40 6.61 -8.00 6.97
N LEU A 41 7.60 -8.74 7.47
CA LEU A 41 8.13 -9.92 6.79
C LEU A 41 7.22 -11.16 6.89
N GLY A 42 6.15 -11.12 7.68
CA GLY A 42 5.27 -12.27 7.91
C GLY A 42 5.94 -13.43 8.65
N VAL A 43 6.97 -13.16 9.45
CA VAL A 43 7.75 -14.18 10.18
C VAL A 43 7.63 -13.98 11.70
N ASN A 44 7.90 -15.02 12.48
CA ASN A 44 7.97 -14.88 13.94
C ASN A 44 9.32 -14.25 14.37
N ARG A 45 9.37 -13.74 15.61
CA ARG A 45 10.58 -13.07 16.16
C ARG A 45 11.81 -13.97 16.19
N SER A 46 11.63 -15.27 16.44
CA SER A 46 12.72 -16.25 16.42
C SER A 46 13.33 -16.34 15.02
N ARG A 47 12.50 -16.38 13.97
CA ARG A 47 12.97 -16.43 12.59
C ARG A 47 13.64 -15.13 12.18
N LEU A 48 13.11 -13.98 12.59
CA LEU A 48 13.77 -12.70 12.38
C LEU A 48 15.17 -12.68 13.02
N SER A 49 15.30 -13.14 14.27
CA SER A 49 16.59 -13.20 14.97
C SER A 49 17.62 -14.07 14.24
N GLN A 50 17.19 -15.19 13.65
CA GLN A 50 18.05 -16.02 12.81
C GLN A 50 18.51 -15.27 11.54
N LEU A 51 17.62 -14.56 10.87
CA LEU A 51 17.95 -13.78 9.67
C LEU A 51 18.93 -12.66 9.99
N THR A 52 18.74 -11.98 11.12
CA THR A 52 19.66 -10.97 11.64
C THR A 52 21.02 -11.55 11.97
N SER A 53 21.07 -12.71 12.62
CA SER A 53 22.33 -13.40 12.95
C SER A 53 23.08 -13.87 11.70
N LYS A 54 22.35 -14.19 10.63
CA LYS A 54 22.90 -14.54 9.32
C LYS A 54 23.34 -13.32 8.50
N GLY A 55 23.15 -12.09 8.99
CA GLY A 55 23.52 -10.87 8.30
C GLY A 55 22.64 -10.53 7.08
N VAL A 56 21.42 -11.07 7.02
CA VAL A 56 20.50 -10.83 5.89
C VAL A 56 20.03 -9.38 5.85
N PHE A 57 19.89 -8.75 7.02
CA PHE A 57 19.46 -7.36 7.16
C PHE A 57 20.49 -6.56 7.93
N PRO A 58 20.80 -5.32 7.49
CA PRO A 58 21.48 -4.37 8.36
C PRO A 58 20.53 -3.98 9.50
N PHE A 59 21.09 -3.82 10.69
CA PHE A 59 20.35 -3.42 11.87
C PHE A 59 21.13 -2.40 12.69
N GLU A 60 20.40 -1.56 13.40
CA GLU A 60 20.94 -0.61 14.36
C GLU A 60 20.63 -1.09 15.78
N ARG A 61 21.65 -1.06 16.66
CA ARG A 61 21.46 -1.35 18.08
C ARG A 61 21.26 -0.02 18.81
N ARG A 62 20.06 0.20 19.35
CA ARG A 62 19.78 1.36 20.20
C ARG A 62 19.47 0.90 21.62
N LYS A 63 20.01 1.62 22.60
CA LYS A 63 19.67 1.42 24.01
C LYS A 63 18.41 2.23 24.29
N ILE A 64 17.29 1.53 24.53
CA ILE A 64 16.04 2.16 24.93
C ILE A 64 15.74 1.68 26.33
N GLU A 65 15.53 2.63 27.24
CA GLU A 65 15.43 2.39 28.67
C GLU A 65 16.68 1.64 29.19
N THR A 66 16.51 0.38 29.58
CA THR A 66 17.54 -0.50 30.15
C THR A 66 17.96 -1.64 29.23
N ARG A 67 17.41 -1.74 28.01
CA ARG A 67 17.65 -2.88 27.11
C ARG A 67 18.17 -2.43 25.74
N ASN A 68 19.07 -3.22 25.20
CA ASN A 68 19.50 -3.08 23.80
C ASN A 68 18.38 -3.63 22.91
N ARG A 69 17.80 -2.76 22.09
CA ARG A 69 16.78 -3.12 21.10
C ARG A 69 17.36 -3.02 19.70
N LEU A 70 16.92 -3.91 18.82
CA LEU A 70 17.32 -3.95 17.42
C LEU A 70 16.30 -3.18 16.58
N PHE A 71 16.81 -2.32 15.71
CA PHE A 71 16.06 -1.53 14.77
C PHE A 71 16.49 -1.85 13.34
N TYR A 72 15.52 -1.88 12.43
CA TYR A 72 15.72 -2.25 11.04
C TYR A 72 15.21 -1.13 10.15
N LYS A 73 15.89 -0.88 9.03
CA LYS A 73 15.40 0.08 8.04
C LYS A 73 14.20 -0.51 7.31
N LEU A 74 13.12 0.27 7.21
CA LEU A 74 11.89 -0.17 6.56
C LEU A 74 12.12 -0.48 5.06
N SER A 75 12.95 0.32 4.38
CA SER A 75 13.32 0.13 2.97
C SER A 75 13.84 -1.28 2.70
N ASP A 76 14.73 -1.78 3.55
CA ASP A 76 15.46 -3.02 3.33
C ASP A 76 14.53 -4.22 3.54
N LEU A 77 13.63 -4.12 4.52
CA LEU A 77 12.61 -5.13 4.80
C LEU A 77 11.60 -5.24 3.65
N LEU A 78 11.11 -4.10 3.14
CA LEU A 78 10.16 -4.08 2.02
C LEU A 78 10.80 -4.58 0.72
N ASN A 79 12.06 -4.23 0.47
CA ASN A 79 12.80 -4.72 -0.70
C ASN A 79 12.96 -6.24 -0.64
N HIS A 80 13.33 -6.78 0.53
CA HIS A 80 13.43 -8.23 0.71
C HIS A 80 12.07 -8.93 0.56
N GLN A 81 10.99 -8.33 1.06
CA GLN A 81 9.64 -8.87 0.88
C GLN A 81 9.26 -8.92 -0.61
N ARG A 82 9.55 -7.85 -1.36
CA ARG A 82 9.30 -7.80 -2.81
C ARG A 82 10.11 -8.84 -3.57
N SER A 83 11.39 -9.02 -3.24
CA SER A 83 12.24 -10.03 -3.90
C SER A 83 11.77 -11.46 -3.63
N GLN A 84 11.25 -11.75 -2.43
CA GLN A 84 10.65 -13.05 -2.11
C GLN A 84 9.41 -13.33 -2.96
N ILE A 85 8.54 -12.34 -3.11
CA ILE A 85 7.32 -12.45 -3.92
C ILE A 85 7.67 -12.65 -5.40
N GLN A 86 8.62 -11.87 -5.93
CA GLN A 86 9.05 -12.00 -7.33
C GLN A 86 9.73 -13.36 -7.62
N GLY A 87 10.49 -13.89 -6.66
CA GLY A 87 11.08 -15.22 -6.76
C GLY A 87 10.06 -16.37 -6.70
N SER A 88 8.96 -16.22 -5.94
CA SER A 88 7.95 -17.28 -5.85
C SER A 88 7.14 -17.44 -7.13
N TYR A 89 6.81 -16.34 -7.82
CA TYR A 89 6.02 -16.40 -9.06
C TYR A 89 6.76 -17.06 -10.23
N LEU A 90 8.09 -16.93 -10.33
CA LEU A 90 8.85 -17.65 -11.35
C LEU A 90 9.11 -19.13 -10.99
N SER A 91 9.14 -19.49 -9.71
CA SER A 91 9.43 -20.87 -9.28
C SER A 91 8.23 -21.83 -9.33
N HIS A 92 7.02 -21.33 -9.61
CA HIS A 92 5.80 -22.14 -9.70
C HIS A 92 5.42 -22.57 -11.13
N GLN A 93 6.20 -22.21 -12.15
CA GLN A 93 5.97 -22.70 -13.52
C GLN A 93 6.57 -24.09 -13.79
N ASP A 94 7.52 -24.57 -12.98
CA ASP A 94 8.24 -25.83 -13.25
C ASP A 94 7.88 -27.00 -12.30
N LYS A 95 6.83 -26.88 -11.47
CA LYS A 95 6.46 -27.93 -10.48
C LYS A 95 4.97 -28.30 -10.43
N PHE A 96 4.28 -28.26 -11.57
CA PHE A 96 2.92 -28.81 -11.69
C PHE A 96 2.86 -30.15 -12.44
N GLU A 97 3.94 -30.93 -12.41
CA GLU A 97 3.87 -32.36 -12.70
C GLU A 97 3.91 -33.16 -11.39
N ASN A 98 2.87 -33.96 -11.17
CA ASN A 98 2.68 -34.95 -10.09
C ASN A 98 2.06 -34.43 -8.78
N PHE A 99 0.75 -34.16 -8.81
CA PHE A 99 -0.12 -34.59 -7.70
C PHE A 99 -1.22 -35.49 -8.25
N LYS A 100 -1.15 -36.76 -7.83
CA LYS A 100 -2.10 -37.82 -8.13
C LYS A 100 -3.49 -37.45 -7.61
N MET A 101 -4.48 -37.83 -8.42
CA MET A 101 -5.87 -38.04 -8.07
C MET A 101 -6.02 -38.67 -6.68
N ASP A 102 -6.84 -38.05 -5.84
CA ASP A 102 -7.70 -38.79 -4.92
C ASP A 102 -9.13 -38.25 -5.07
N GLU A 103 -9.97 -39.11 -5.61
CA GLU A 103 -11.42 -39.00 -5.61
C GLU A 103 -11.93 -38.98 -4.17
N LYS A 104 -12.85 -38.04 -3.85
CA LYS A 104 -14.14 -38.33 -3.17
C LYS A 104 -14.87 -37.05 -2.75
N SER A 105 -16.08 -36.92 -3.32
CA SER A 105 -17.29 -36.33 -2.70
C SER A 105 -17.29 -34.80 -2.49
N LYS A 106 -18.37 -34.05 -2.73
CA LYS A 106 -19.80 -34.35 -2.67
C LYS A 106 -20.59 -33.50 -3.67
N ASN A 107 -21.61 -34.14 -4.22
CA ASN A 107 -22.77 -33.56 -4.88
C ASN A 107 -23.36 -32.38 -4.10
N PHE A 108 -23.69 -31.30 -4.81
CA PHE A 108 -24.92 -30.57 -4.55
C PHE A 108 -25.59 -30.26 -5.89
N ASN A 109 -26.73 -30.92 -6.09
CA ASN A 109 -27.76 -30.53 -7.02
C ASN A 109 -28.34 -29.18 -6.55
N ASN A 110 -28.54 -28.23 -7.47
CA ASN A 110 -29.90 -27.81 -7.80
C ASN A 110 -29.97 -27.09 -9.15
N PRO A 111 -31.15 -27.15 -9.82
CA PRO A 111 -31.33 -26.84 -11.22
C PRO A 111 -31.93 -25.45 -11.47
N ASP A 112 -31.89 -25.10 -12.75
CA ASP A 112 -32.74 -24.15 -13.46
C ASP A 112 -32.52 -22.63 -13.30
N GLU A 113 -32.83 -21.97 -14.43
CA GLU A 113 -32.95 -20.53 -14.67
C GLU A 113 -31.66 -19.75 -14.99
N ASN A 114 -31.23 -19.82 -16.26
CA ASN A 114 -31.42 -18.69 -17.18
C ASN A 114 -30.94 -19.05 -18.60
N LYS A 115 -31.90 -19.34 -19.47
CA LYS A 115 -31.75 -19.42 -20.93
C LYS A 115 -32.26 -18.11 -21.53
N ILE A 116 -31.66 -17.73 -22.66
CA ILE A 116 -31.99 -16.62 -23.58
C ILE A 116 -31.34 -15.30 -23.09
N ILE A 117 -30.43 -14.63 -23.81
CA ILE A 117 -30.50 -14.09 -25.18
C ILE A 117 -29.10 -14.10 -25.82
N TYR A 118 -28.91 -14.83 -26.92
CA TYR A 118 -27.97 -14.44 -27.98
C TYR A 118 -28.60 -14.82 -29.31
N GLN A 119 -29.45 -13.92 -29.79
CA GLN A 119 -29.92 -13.89 -31.17
C GLN A 119 -29.29 -12.64 -31.79
N GLU A 120 -28.88 -12.78 -33.06
CA GLU A 120 -28.34 -11.74 -33.94
C GLU A 120 -26.85 -11.42 -33.79
N LEU A 121 -26.03 -12.12 -34.58
CA LEU A 121 -25.16 -11.51 -35.61
C LEU A 121 -24.28 -12.58 -36.27
N SER A 122 -24.82 -13.26 -37.29
CA SER A 122 -24.00 -13.73 -38.41
C SER A 122 -24.89 -13.92 -39.64
N ASN A 123 -25.21 -12.80 -40.29
CA ASN A 123 -25.59 -12.81 -41.70
C ASN A 123 -24.36 -13.24 -42.52
N HIS A 124 -24.24 -14.52 -42.82
CA HIS A 124 -23.44 -14.99 -43.95
C HIS A 124 -24.36 -15.74 -44.90
N ILE A 125 -24.76 -14.98 -45.93
CA ILE A 125 -25.38 -15.43 -47.16
C ILE A 125 -24.47 -16.50 -47.76
N ILE A 126 -24.92 -17.76 -47.75
CA ILE A 126 -24.39 -18.81 -48.61
C ILE A 126 -25.50 -19.08 -49.64
N PRO A 127 -25.25 -18.89 -50.95
CA PRO A 127 -26.28 -19.14 -51.95
C PRO A 127 -26.54 -20.65 -52.08
N GLU A 128 -27.82 -21.02 -52.01
CA GLU A 128 -28.31 -22.35 -52.39
C GLU A 128 -28.03 -22.62 -53.87
N HIS A 129 -26.98 -23.39 -54.18
CA HIS A 129 -26.90 -24.07 -55.47
C HIS A 129 -27.79 -25.32 -55.43
N LYS A 130 -29.07 -25.15 -55.82
CA LYS A 130 -29.89 -26.27 -56.31
C LYS A 130 -29.24 -26.86 -57.55
N LYS A 131 -28.47 -27.94 -57.40
CA LYS A 131 -28.12 -28.82 -58.52
C LYS A 131 -29.36 -29.63 -58.88
N VAL A 132 -30.06 -29.21 -59.93
CA VAL A 132 -31.06 -30.00 -60.62
C VAL A 132 -30.39 -31.29 -61.10
N MET A 133 -30.83 -32.44 -60.59
CA MET A 133 -30.40 -33.74 -61.10
C MET A 133 -31.00 -33.96 -62.49
N ALA A 134 -30.17 -33.83 -63.52
CA ALA A 134 -30.47 -34.42 -64.82
C ALA A 134 -30.44 -35.95 -64.67
N PHE A 135 -31.53 -36.62 -65.05
CA PHE A 135 -31.58 -38.07 -65.20
C PHE A 135 -30.55 -38.51 -66.25
N ARG A 136 -29.34 -38.88 -65.81
CA ARG A 136 -28.44 -39.72 -66.60
C ARG A 136 -28.85 -41.16 -66.35
N LYS A 137 -29.51 -41.73 -67.36
CA LYS A 137 -29.47 -43.17 -67.61
C LYS A 137 -28.01 -43.60 -67.72
N GLU A 138 -27.73 -44.82 -67.27
CA GLU A 138 -26.43 -45.52 -67.28
C GLU A 138 -25.47 -45.18 -66.13
N ALA A 139 -25.72 -45.82 -64.99
CA ALA A 139 -24.64 -46.27 -64.13
C ALA A 139 -24.70 -47.79 -64.08
N SER A 140 -23.91 -48.41 -64.96
CA SER A 140 -23.59 -49.82 -64.92
C SER A 140 -23.15 -50.20 -63.50
N ARG A 141 -23.62 -51.38 -63.07
CA ARG A 141 -23.23 -52.01 -61.82
C ARG A 141 -21.74 -52.35 -61.87
N HIS A 142 -20.87 -51.44 -61.46
CA HIS A 142 -19.55 -51.79 -60.97
C HIS A 142 -19.61 -51.76 -59.46
N LYS A 143 -19.81 -52.94 -58.86
CA LYS A 143 -19.42 -53.16 -57.47
C LYS A 143 -17.90 -53.03 -57.45
N ILE A 144 -17.41 -51.81 -57.22
CA ILE A 144 -16.01 -51.58 -56.89
C ILE A 144 -15.82 -52.23 -55.52
N PHE A 145 -15.39 -53.49 -55.53
CA PHE A 145 -14.98 -54.19 -54.32
C PHE A 145 -13.71 -53.50 -53.82
N LYS A 146 -13.88 -52.66 -52.80
CA LYS A 146 -12.75 -52.04 -52.11
C LYS A 146 -11.90 -53.14 -51.50
N SER A 147 -10.60 -53.05 -51.70
CA SER A 147 -9.64 -53.97 -51.08
C SER A 147 -9.82 -53.92 -49.56
N ALA A 148 -9.61 -55.06 -48.87
CA ALA A 148 -9.59 -55.10 -47.40
C ALA A 148 -8.64 -54.04 -46.82
N LYS A 149 -7.54 -53.74 -47.52
CA LYS A 149 -6.59 -52.68 -47.18
C LYS A 149 -7.20 -51.28 -47.26
N GLU A 150 -8.05 -51.00 -48.26
CA GLU A 150 -8.74 -49.70 -48.37
C GLU A 150 -9.82 -49.53 -47.29
N LEU A 151 -10.54 -50.60 -46.94
CA LEU A 151 -11.53 -50.57 -45.87
C LEU A 151 -10.88 -50.30 -44.51
N GLN A 152 -9.74 -50.94 -44.24
CA GLN A 152 -8.97 -50.70 -43.02
C GLN A 152 -8.42 -49.26 -42.96
N LEU A 153 -7.92 -48.73 -44.08
CA LEU A 153 -7.39 -47.36 -44.14
C LEU A 153 -8.48 -46.32 -43.89
N LYS A 154 -9.69 -46.52 -44.44
CA LYS A 154 -10.86 -45.65 -44.17
C LYS A 154 -11.36 -45.76 -42.73
N SER A 155 -11.32 -46.96 -42.14
CA SER A 155 -11.65 -47.16 -40.73
C SER A 155 -10.67 -46.42 -39.82
N ASN A 156 -9.37 -46.53 -40.09
CA ASN A 156 -8.34 -45.82 -39.34
C ASN A 156 -8.47 -44.30 -39.46
N GLN A 157 -8.71 -43.77 -40.66
CA GLN A 157 -8.97 -42.34 -40.88
C GLN A 157 -10.22 -41.86 -40.13
N SER A 158 -11.27 -42.66 -40.06
CA SER A 158 -12.48 -42.32 -39.30
C SER A 158 -12.23 -42.29 -37.79
N ILE A 159 -11.45 -43.23 -37.26
CA ILE A 159 -11.05 -43.26 -35.85
C ILE A 159 -10.19 -42.04 -35.51
N GLU A 160 -9.26 -41.68 -36.39
CA GLU A 160 -8.38 -40.53 -36.21
C GLU A 160 -9.16 -39.21 -36.25
N HIS A 161 -10.11 -39.06 -37.19
CA HIS A 161 -11.02 -37.92 -37.22
C HIS A 161 -11.88 -37.80 -35.96
N LYS A 162 -12.38 -38.92 -35.41
CA LYS A 162 -13.13 -38.91 -34.14
C LYS A 162 -12.26 -38.41 -32.98
N LYS A 163 -11.04 -38.94 -32.85
CA LYS A 163 -10.07 -38.48 -31.83
C LYS A 163 -9.72 -37.00 -31.99
N GLN A 164 -9.52 -36.53 -33.22
CA GLN A 164 -9.30 -35.10 -33.48
C GLN A 164 -10.51 -34.26 -33.06
N SER A 165 -11.73 -34.71 -33.34
CA SER A 165 -12.95 -33.99 -32.95
C SER A 165 -13.11 -33.91 -31.42
N GLU A 166 -12.80 -35.00 -30.71
CA GLU A 166 -12.82 -35.06 -29.24
C GLU A 166 -11.77 -34.12 -28.64
N ASN A 167 -10.56 -34.10 -29.20
CA ASN A 167 -9.51 -33.17 -28.78
C ASN A 167 -9.92 -31.70 -29.00
N ILE A 168 -10.54 -31.39 -30.13
CA ILE A 168 -11.06 -30.04 -30.42
C ILE A 168 -12.13 -29.64 -29.39
N LEU A 169 -13.01 -30.57 -29.02
CA LEU A 169 -14.05 -30.34 -28.01
C LEU A 169 -13.43 -30.04 -26.64
N LEU A 170 -12.42 -30.81 -26.25
CA LEU A 170 -11.70 -30.62 -24.99
C LEU A 170 -10.92 -29.29 -24.95
N ILE A 171 -10.32 -28.86 -26.08
CA ILE A 171 -9.69 -27.54 -26.22
C ILE A 171 -10.74 -26.42 -26.08
N LYS A 172 -11.92 -26.57 -26.71
CA LYS A 172 -13.01 -25.59 -26.58
C LYS A 172 -13.50 -25.46 -25.14
N GLU A 173 -13.68 -26.57 -24.42
CA GLU A 173 -14.06 -26.54 -23.01
C GLU A 173 -13.01 -25.84 -22.13
N LYS A 174 -11.72 -26.11 -22.37
CA LYS A 174 -10.63 -25.40 -21.69
C LYS A 174 -10.64 -23.91 -21.97
N LEU A 175 -10.87 -23.50 -23.21
CA LEU A 175 -10.98 -22.09 -23.59
C LEU A 175 -12.14 -21.39 -22.89
N VAL A 176 -13.30 -22.05 -22.79
CA VAL A 176 -14.47 -21.49 -22.08
C VAL A 176 -14.15 -21.28 -20.60
N LYS A 177 -13.54 -22.27 -19.93
CA LYS A 177 -13.13 -22.14 -18.52
C LYS A 177 -12.13 -21.01 -18.31
N GLN A 178 -11.13 -20.88 -19.18
CA GLN A 178 -10.17 -19.78 -19.11
C GLN A 178 -10.83 -18.41 -19.30
N LEU A 179 -11.81 -18.30 -20.20
CA LEU A 179 -12.59 -17.07 -20.37
C LEU A 179 -13.40 -16.74 -19.12
N GLU A 180 -14.06 -17.72 -18.50
CA GLU A 180 -14.79 -17.53 -17.24
C GLU A 180 -13.87 -17.04 -16.12
N GLU A 181 -12.69 -17.65 -15.96
CA GLU A 181 -11.67 -17.24 -14.98
C GLU A 181 -11.20 -15.80 -15.21
N ILE A 182 -10.90 -15.41 -16.46
CA ILE A 182 -10.52 -14.03 -16.81
C ILE A 182 -11.65 -13.06 -16.49
N THR A 183 -12.88 -13.44 -16.78
CA THR A 183 -14.05 -12.58 -16.55
C THR A 183 -14.29 -12.38 -15.06
N GLN A 184 -14.14 -13.44 -14.27
CA GLN A 184 -14.25 -13.39 -12.82
C GLN A 184 -13.13 -12.54 -12.21
N PHE A 185 -11.88 -12.74 -12.65
CA PHE A 185 -10.75 -11.93 -12.23
C PHE A 185 -10.97 -10.43 -12.50
N LYS A 186 -11.48 -10.08 -13.69
CA LYS A 186 -11.80 -8.68 -14.02
C LYS A 186 -12.87 -8.11 -13.11
N ARG A 187 -13.94 -8.85 -12.82
CA ARG A 187 -15.01 -8.41 -11.89
C ARG A 187 -14.46 -8.15 -10.48
N ASP A 188 -13.61 -9.04 -9.98
CA ASP A 188 -13.04 -8.90 -8.64
C ASP A 188 -12.03 -7.74 -8.57
N SER A 189 -11.29 -7.49 -9.65
CA SER A 189 -10.42 -6.31 -9.77
C SER A 189 -11.23 -5.01 -9.70
N ILE A 190 -12.32 -4.90 -10.47
CA ILE A 190 -13.19 -3.72 -10.47
C ILE A 190 -13.80 -3.49 -9.08
N LYS A 191 -14.24 -4.54 -8.38
CA LYS A 191 -14.75 -4.43 -7.01
C LYS A 191 -13.70 -3.89 -6.04
N LYS A 192 -12.46 -4.37 -6.13
CA LYS A 192 -11.36 -3.89 -5.28
C LYS A 192 -11.05 -2.41 -5.56
N GLU A 193 -11.03 -2.02 -6.83
CA GLU A 193 -10.80 -0.64 -7.24
C GLU A 193 -11.91 0.30 -6.74
N ASN A 194 -13.18 -0.10 -6.87
CA ASN A 194 -14.30 0.65 -6.33
C ASN A 194 -14.24 0.81 -4.81
N ASN A 195 -13.91 -0.26 -4.08
CA ASN A 195 -13.73 -0.20 -2.64
C ASN A 195 -12.58 0.73 -2.22
N PHE A 196 -11.49 0.73 -2.99
CA PHE A 196 -10.39 1.67 -2.78
C PHE A 196 -10.86 3.11 -2.99
N LEU A 197 -11.59 3.38 -4.07
CA LEU A 197 -12.09 4.72 -4.39
C LEU A 197 -13.06 5.24 -3.30
N ILE A 198 -13.92 4.38 -2.76
CA ILE A 198 -14.83 4.74 -1.66
C ILE A 198 -14.02 5.14 -0.42
N ARG A 199 -13.07 4.30 0.01
CA ARG A 199 -12.21 4.60 1.17
C ARG A 199 -11.36 5.85 0.97
N PHE A 200 -10.91 6.07 -0.26
CA PHE A 200 -10.16 7.27 -0.62
C PHE A 200 -11.02 8.53 -0.42
N LYS A 201 -12.26 8.53 -0.92
CA LYS A 201 -13.21 9.63 -0.72
C LYS A 201 -13.54 9.86 0.76
N GLU A 202 -13.78 8.79 1.52
CA GLU A 202 -14.02 8.88 2.97
C GLU A 202 -12.85 9.56 3.70
N ASN A 203 -11.61 9.20 3.33
CA ASN A 203 -10.42 9.83 3.86
C ASN A 203 -10.31 11.30 3.46
N GLU A 204 -10.60 11.67 2.20
CA GLU A 204 -10.64 13.08 1.78
C GLU A 204 -11.62 13.90 2.63
N TYR A 205 -12.85 13.39 2.85
CA TYR A 205 -13.81 14.04 3.75
C TYR A 205 -13.28 14.16 5.19
N GLY A 206 -12.58 13.13 5.69
CA GLY A 206 -11.91 13.17 6.98
C GLY A 206 -10.87 14.30 7.07
N ILE A 207 -10.05 14.47 6.01
CA ILE A 207 -9.04 15.53 5.93
C ILE A 207 -9.70 16.91 5.92
N TYR A 208 -10.76 17.12 5.13
CA TYR A 208 -11.49 18.38 5.11
C TYR A 208 -12.06 18.74 6.49
N ASN A 209 -12.62 17.76 7.21
CA ASN A 209 -13.11 17.98 8.57
C ASN A 209 -12.00 18.38 9.55
N ILE A 210 -10.82 17.77 9.43
CA ILE A 210 -9.66 18.12 10.24
C ILE A 210 -9.20 19.55 9.91
N GLN A 211 -9.10 19.91 8.63
CA GLN A 211 -8.73 21.25 8.19
C GLN A 211 -9.69 22.32 8.74
N ASN A 212 -11.00 22.06 8.70
CA ASN A 212 -12.00 22.96 9.26
C ASN A 212 -11.83 23.13 10.79
N LYS A 213 -11.54 22.05 11.52
CA LYS A 213 -11.24 22.13 12.95
C LYS A 213 -9.97 22.93 13.24
N ILE A 214 -8.91 22.73 12.46
CA ILE A 214 -7.68 23.51 12.59
C ILE A 214 -7.98 24.99 12.40
N LEU A 215 -8.77 25.34 11.39
CA LEU A 215 -9.15 26.72 11.11
C LEU A 215 -9.98 27.35 12.26
N SER A 216 -10.92 26.59 12.83
CA SER A 216 -11.67 27.01 14.03
C SER A 216 -10.74 27.28 15.23
N LEU A 217 -9.83 26.35 15.51
CA LEU A 217 -8.87 26.49 16.61
C LEU A 217 -7.93 27.69 16.40
N GLN A 218 -7.50 27.96 15.16
CA GLN A 218 -6.70 29.14 14.84
C GLN A 218 -7.45 30.45 15.14
N LEU A 219 -8.75 30.50 14.85
CA LEU A 219 -9.59 31.65 15.18
C LEU A 219 -9.72 31.83 16.70
N GLU A 220 -9.97 30.76 17.44
CA GLU A 220 -10.04 30.79 18.91
C GLU A 220 -8.72 31.27 19.54
N ILE A 221 -7.59 30.75 19.07
CA ILE A 221 -6.26 31.18 19.52
C ILE A 221 -6.05 32.68 19.26
N LYS A 222 -6.49 33.17 18.10
CA LYS A 222 -6.40 34.60 17.76
C LYS A 222 -7.24 35.45 18.72
N GLN A 223 -8.47 35.03 19.01
CA GLN A 223 -9.35 35.72 19.97
C GLN A 223 -8.75 35.75 21.38
N ILE A 224 -8.19 34.62 21.86
CA ILE A 224 -7.55 34.55 23.17
C ILE A 224 -6.35 35.51 23.23
N ARG A 225 -5.54 35.59 22.17
CA ARG A 225 -4.41 36.53 22.09
C ARG A 225 -4.87 37.98 22.16
N GLU A 226 -5.93 38.35 21.44
CA GLU A 226 -6.52 39.68 21.49
C GLU A 226 -7.03 40.02 22.89
N ILE A 227 -7.72 39.10 23.57
CA ILE A 227 -8.19 39.28 24.96
C ILE A 227 -7.01 39.46 25.92
N CYS A 228 -5.97 38.62 25.80
CA CYS A 228 -4.78 38.73 26.65
C CYS A 228 -4.09 40.09 26.47
N GLN A 229 -4.01 40.58 25.24
CA GLN A 229 -3.45 41.90 24.93
C GLN A 229 -4.28 43.03 25.55
N GLN A 230 -5.61 42.99 25.45
CA GLN A 230 -6.49 43.97 26.09
C GLN A 230 -6.34 43.98 27.62
N ILE A 231 -6.18 42.81 28.26
CA ILE A 231 -5.94 42.71 29.70
C ILE A 231 -4.61 43.35 30.06
N TYR A 232 -3.57 43.09 29.27
CA TYR A 232 -2.24 43.67 29.47
C TYR A 232 -2.26 45.21 29.36
N GLU A 233 -2.91 45.74 28.33
CA GLU A 233 -3.08 47.19 28.12
C GLU A 233 -3.86 47.83 29.28
N LYS A 234 -4.98 47.22 29.71
CA LYS A 234 -5.74 47.69 30.89
C LYS A 234 -4.88 47.72 32.16
N LYS A 235 -4.02 46.71 32.35
CA LYS A 235 -3.11 46.65 33.50
C LYS A 235 -2.07 47.78 33.45
N GLN A 236 -1.49 48.07 32.28
CA GLN A 236 -0.55 49.19 32.12
C GLN A 236 -1.21 50.53 32.44
N ILE A 237 -2.40 50.81 31.89
CA ILE A 237 -3.17 52.03 32.18
C ILE A 237 -3.47 52.17 33.68
N GLY A 238 -3.80 51.05 34.37
CA GLY A 238 -4.04 51.06 35.81
C GLY A 238 -2.78 51.39 36.64
N ILE A 239 -1.61 50.92 36.20
CA ILE A 239 -0.32 51.24 36.82
C ILE A 239 0.02 52.72 36.63
N GLU A 240 -0.18 53.25 35.42
CA GLU A 240 0.07 54.67 35.11
C GLU A 240 -0.81 55.61 35.96
N LYS A 241 -2.12 55.34 36.08
CA LYS A 241 -3.03 56.12 36.94
C LYS A 241 -2.67 56.05 38.44
N SER A 242 -2.17 54.89 38.90
CA SER A 242 -1.70 54.71 40.27
C SER A 242 -0.41 55.51 40.56
N ASN A 243 0.42 55.69 39.54
CA ASN A 243 1.64 56.49 39.66
C ASN A 243 1.36 58.00 39.63
N GLU A 244 0.39 58.45 38.83
CA GLU A 244 -0.05 59.87 38.82
C GLU A 244 -0.63 60.30 40.18
N SER A 245 -1.48 59.48 40.79
CA SER A 245 -2.12 59.78 42.09
C SER A 245 -1.14 59.83 43.26
N LYS A 246 0.04 59.20 43.18
CA LYS A 246 1.08 59.24 44.22
C LYS A 246 1.96 60.50 44.19
N THR A 247 1.82 61.38 43.19
CA THR A 247 2.65 62.60 43.08
C THR A 247 2.11 63.81 43.83
N THR A 248 0.95 63.72 44.50
CA THR A 248 0.49 64.78 45.40
C THR A 248 1.25 64.69 46.74
N LYS A 249 2.31 65.51 46.87
CA LYS A 249 3.01 65.73 48.14
C LYS A 249 2.02 66.27 49.17
N VAL A 250 1.49 65.40 50.03
CA VAL A 250 0.71 65.80 51.20
C VAL A 250 1.64 66.57 52.13
N ASN A 251 1.48 67.89 52.17
CA ASN A 251 2.28 68.79 52.99
C ASN A 251 1.76 68.72 54.44
N TRP A 252 2.18 67.70 55.19
CA TRP A 252 1.88 67.57 56.62
C TRP A 252 2.63 68.66 57.41
N LYS A 253 2.09 69.87 57.45
CA LYS A 253 2.50 70.84 58.48
C LYS A 253 2.09 70.27 59.83
N LEU A 254 3.03 69.67 60.55
CA LEU A 254 2.86 69.31 61.96
C LEU A 254 2.40 70.55 62.73
N LYS A 255 1.12 70.56 63.16
CA LYS A 255 0.66 71.54 64.15
C LYS A 255 1.40 71.24 65.45
N LYS A 256 2.33 72.12 65.85
CA LYS A 256 2.98 72.04 67.16
C LYS A 256 1.89 72.14 68.24
N ALA A 257 1.80 71.14 69.11
CA ALA A 257 0.94 71.20 70.28
C ALA A 257 1.42 72.34 71.20
N LYS A 258 0.53 73.26 71.54
CA LYS A 258 0.80 74.27 72.57
C LYS A 258 0.71 73.56 73.92
N PHE A 259 1.86 73.18 74.47
CA PHE A 259 1.95 72.66 75.82
C PHE A 259 1.87 73.84 76.80
N THR A 260 0.81 73.91 77.60
CA THR A 260 0.72 74.84 78.74
C THR A 260 1.13 74.08 80.01
N PRO A 261 2.24 74.43 80.67
CA PRO A 261 2.60 73.80 81.93
C PRO A 261 1.64 74.28 83.02
N LYS A 262 0.97 73.34 83.70
CA LYS A 262 0.27 73.65 84.95
C LYS A 262 1.32 73.93 86.02
N LEU A 263 1.50 75.20 86.36
CA LEU A 263 2.21 75.59 87.59
C LEU A 263 1.37 75.14 88.78
N THR A 264 1.77 74.03 89.40
CA THR A 264 1.35 73.70 90.76
C THR A 264 2.12 74.60 91.71
N THR A 265 1.51 75.69 92.16
CA THR A 265 1.98 76.43 93.34
C THR A 265 1.72 75.56 94.57
N SER A 266 2.79 75.05 95.18
CA SER A 266 2.74 74.58 96.56
C SER A 266 3.01 75.75 97.50
N ARG A 267 2.00 76.23 98.21
CA ARG A 267 1.99 76.61 99.62
C ARG A 267 0.66 77.28 99.95
#